data_AF-A0A961HYE9-F1
#
_entry.id   AF-A0A961HYE9-F1
#
_cell.length_a   1.000
_cell.length_b   1.000
_cell.length_c   1.000
_cell.angle_alpha   90.00
_cell.angle_beta   90.00
_cell.angle_gamma   90.00
#
_symmetry.space_group_name_H-M   'P 1'
#
loop_
_entity.id
_entity.type
_entity.pdbx_description
1 polymer ?
#
loop_
_entity_poly.entity_id
_entity_poly.type
_entity_poly.pdbx_seq_one_letter_code
_entity_poly.pdbx_strand_id
1 'polypeptide(L)' 'MDTWSLIAERWPEHLLKVRRRCAIDPGFREVVADYHEARCALTRWRGIDLTMSERVADYERLVRELESEIEAGVTPR' A
#
# COMPACT_ATOMS: atom_id res chain seq x y z
N MET A 1 3.74 0.16 -11.87
CA MET A 1 4.10 1.12 -10.79
C MET A 1 5.09 0.42 -9.88
N ASP A 2 6.18 1.08 -9.49
CA ASP A 2 7.18 0.49 -8.58
C ASP A 2 6.75 0.65 -7.11
N THR A 3 7.08 -0.33 -6.26
CA THR A 3 6.71 -0.33 -4.82
C THR A 3 7.23 0.90 -4.11
N TRP A 4 8.50 1.28 -4.32
CA TRP A 4 9.08 2.43 -3.62
C TRP A 4 8.54 3.75 -4.15
N SER A 5 8.11 3.79 -5.41
CA SER A 5 7.40 4.95 -5.95
C SER A 5 6.04 5.16 -5.27
N LEU A 6 5.29 4.07 -5.03
CA LEU A 6 4.03 4.12 -4.26
C LEU A 6 4.23 4.56 -2.81
N ILE A 7 5.25 4.01 -2.15
CA ILE A 7 5.59 4.42 -0.78
C ILE A 7 6.06 5.87 -0.74
N ALA A 8 6.84 6.33 -1.71
CA ALA A 8 7.29 7.72 -1.78
C ALA A 8 6.14 8.71 -2.07
N GLU A 9 5.15 8.28 -2.86
CA GLU A 9 3.94 9.07 -3.12
C GLU A 9 3.11 9.22 -1.85
N ARG A 10 2.92 8.14 -1.08
CA ARG A 10 2.03 8.14 0.09
C ARG A 10 2.70 8.60 1.39
N TRP A 11 3.95 8.20 1.62
CA TRP A 11 4.74 8.50 2.82
C TRP A 11 6.16 8.97 2.48
N PRO A 12 6.31 10.13 1.81
CA PRO A 12 7.62 10.65 1.39
C PRO A 12 8.60 10.79 2.56
N GLU A 13 8.12 11.23 3.71
CA GLU A 13 8.90 11.43 4.94
C GLU A 13 9.27 10.13 5.69
N HIS A 14 8.62 9.00 5.35
CA HIS A 14 8.88 7.71 5.98
C HIS A 14 9.54 6.69 5.06
N LEU A 15 9.83 7.03 3.79
CA LEU A 15 10.42 6.12 2.81
C LEU A 15 11.62 5.34 3.35
N LEU A 16 12.57 6.02 4.00
CA LEU A 16 13.75 5.37 4.58
C LEU A 16 13.40 4.46 5.77
N LYS A 17 12.40 4.84 6.59
CA LYS A 17 11.94 4.02 7.72
C LYS A 17 11.24 2.75 7.22
N VAL A 18 10.33 2.88 6.26
CA VAL A 18 9.65 1.74 5.61
C VAL A 18 10.69 0.78 5.03
N ARG A 19 11.66 1.28 4.25
CA ARG A 19 12.74 0.45 3.68
C ARG A 19 13.55 -0.30 4.73
N ARG A 20 13.96 0.40 5.79
CA ARG A 20 14.72 -0.22 6.90
C ARG A 20 13.88 -1.26 7.62
N ARG A 21 12.59 -1.01 7.85
CA ARG A 21 11.69 -1.97 8.49
C ARG A 21 11.50 -3.21 7.63
N CYS A 22 11.25 -3.08 6.33
CA CYS A 22 11.16 -4.23 5.41
C CYS A 22 12.42 -5.10 5.38
N ALA A 23 13.60 -4.53 5.68
CA ALA A 23 14.86 -5.28 5.70
C ALA A 23 15.01 -6.15 6.96
N ILE A 24 14.33 -5.81 8.06
CA ILE A 24 14.46 -6.49 9.36
C ILE A 24 13.21 -7.26 9.77
N ASP A 25 12.06 -6.93 9.20
CA ASP A 25 10.75 -7.46 9.56
C ASP A 25 10.07 -8.05 8.30
N PRO A 26 10.11 -9.39 8.12
CA PRO A 26 9.48 -10.06 6.99
C PRO A 26 7.96 -9.87 6.94
N GLY A 27 7.28 -9.78 8.08
CA GLY A 27 5.83 -9.57 8.13
C GLY A 27 5.47 -8.16 7.64
N PHE A 28 6.23 -7.16 8.08
CA PHE A 28 6.05 -5.80 7.56
C PHE A 28 6.37 -5.71 6.06
N ARG A 29 7.35 -6.48 5.57
CA ARG A 29 7.65 -6.55 4.13
C ARG A 29 6.48 -7.14 3.33
N GLU A 30 5.77 -8.13 3.88
CA GLU A 30 4.56 -8.70 3.25
C GLU A 30 3.45 -7.65 3.17
N VAL A 31 3.18 -6.90 4.25
CA VAL A 31 2.20 -5.79 4.23
C VAL A 31 2.52 -4.76 3.13
N VAL A 32 3.79 -4.39 2.96
CA VAL A 32 4.21 -3.46 1.90
C VAL A 32 4.06 -4.06 0.49
N ALA A 33 4.25 -5.37 0.35
CA ALA A 33 4.02 -6.07 -0.92
C ALA A 33 2.52 -6.13 -1.26
N ASP A 34 1.68 -6.46 -0.27
CA ASP A 34 0.23 -6.49 -0.41
C ASP A 34 -0.31 -5.10 -0.76
N TYR A 35 0.24 -4.03 -0.17
CA TYR A 35 -0.11 -2.66 -0.52
C TYR A 35 0.18 -2.34 -1.98
N HIS A 36 1.36 -2.75 -2.48
CA HIS A 36 1.72 -2.56 -3.88
C HIS A 36 0.78 -3.31 -4.83
N GLU A 37 0.46 -4.56 -4.50
CA GLU A 37 -0.45 -5.37 -5.31
C GLU A 37 -1.87 -4.78 -5.32
N ALA A 38 -2.41 -4.43 -4.15
CA ALA A 38 -3.73 -3.81 -4.01
C ALA A 38 -3.83 -2.48 -4.77
N ARG A 39 -2.80 -1.61 -4.69
CA ARG A 39 -2.74 -0.36 -5.47
C ARG A 39 -2.72 -0.64 -6.97
N CYS A 40 -1.91 -1.60 -7.43
CA CYS A 40 -1.86 -1.98 -8.84
C CYS A 40 -3.20 -2.53 -9.33
N ALA A 41 -3.87 -3.37 -8.53
CA ALA A 41 -5.19 -3.90 -8.85
C ALA A 41 -6.23 -2.77 -8.92
N LEU A 42 -6.25 -1.87 -7.94
CA LEU A 42 -7.16 -0.72 -7.90
C LEU A 42 -7.01 0.18 -9.14
N THR A 43 -5.77 0.48 -9.54
CA THR A 43 -5.51 1.25 -10.77
C THR A 43 -6.05 0.54 -12.01
N ARG A 44 -5.87 -0.79 -12.11
CA ARG A 44 -6.41 -1.58 -13.23
C ARG A 44 -7.94 -1.54 -13.25
N TRP A 45 -8.59 -1.80 -12.12
CA TRP A 45 -10.06 -1.83 -12.06
C TRP A 45 -10.71 -0.49 -12.37
N ARG A 46 -10.11 0.62 -11.90
CA ARG A 46 -10.57 1.98 -12.24
C ARG A 46 -10.47 2.30 -13.74
N GLY A 47 -9.57 1.64 -14.47
CA GLY A 47 -9.37 1.86 -15.91
C GLY A 47 -10.26 1.01 -16.82
N ILE A 48 -10.96 -0.01 -16.29
CA ILE A 48 -11.71 -0.98 -17.10
C ILE A 48 -13.19 -0.56 -17.26
N ASP A 49 -13.94 -0.35 -16.18
CA ASP A 49 -15.36 0.04 -16.27
C ASP A 49 -15.93 0.56 -14.93
N LEU A 50 -16.80 1.57 -14.98
CA LEU A 50 -17.50 2.16 -13.83
C LEU A 50 -18.55 1.21 -13.21
N THR A 51 -18.94 0.16 -13.94
CA THR A 51 -19.86 -0.89 -13.45
C THR A 51 -19.21 -1.82 -12.41
N MET A 52 -17.88 -1.83 -12.30
CA MET A 52 -17.12 -2.59 -11.30
C MET A 52 -16.96 -1.85 -9.97
N SER A 53 -17.94 -1.01 -9.62
CA SER A 53 -17.92 -0.15 -8.42
C SER A 53 -17.65 -0.92 -7.13
N GLU A 54 -18.20 -2.13 -6.96
CA GLU A 54 -17.99 -2.96 -5.76
C GLU A 54 -16.54 -3.43 -5.63
N ARG A 55 -15.92 -3.92 -6.72
CA ARG A 55 -14.50 -4.33 -6.70
C ARG A 55 -13.58 -3.15 -6.42
N VAL A 56 -13.87 -1.99 -7.01
CA VAL A 56 -13.14 -0.76 -6.73
C VAL A 56 -13.27 -0.39 -5.25
N ALA A 57 -14.48 -0.43 -4.69
CA ALA A 57 -14.72 -0.13 -3.27
C ALA A 57 -14.01 -1.11 -2.32
N ASP A 58 -13.97 -2.40 -2.66
CA ASP A 58 -13.27 -3.41 -1.86
C ASP A 58 -11.76 -3.21 -1.88
N TYR A 59 -11.17 -2.94 -3.06
CA TYR A 59 -9.74 -2.61 -3.14
C TYR A 59 -9.41 -1.28 -2.47
N GLU A 60 -10.30 -0.28 -2.52
CA GLU A 60 -10.12 0.97 -1.77
C GLU A 60 -10.11 0.73 -0.25
N ARG A 61 -10.97 -0.16 0.24
CA ARG A 61 -10.99 -0.55 1.66
C ARG A 61 -9.70 -1.26 2.04
N LEU A 62 -9.29 -2.26 1.26
CA LEU A 62 -8.05 -3.00 1.48
C LEU A 62 -6.82 -2.07 1.46
N VAL A 63 -6.74 -1.15 0.50
CA VAL A 63 -5.66 -0.16 0.45
C VAL A 63 -5.62 0.66 1.74
N ARG A 64 -6.76 1.12 2.27
CA ARG A 64 -6.80 1.90 3.53
C ARG A 64 -6.37 1.08 4.75
N GLU A 65 -6.74 -0.19 4.81
CA GLU A 65 -6.33 -1.10 5.89
C GLU A 65 -4.80 -1.26 5.89
N LEU A 66 -4.22 -1.56 4.72
CA LEU A 66 -2.79 -1.69 4.54
C LEU A 66 -2.04 -0.37 4.80
N GLU A 67 -2.62 0.78 4.40
CA GLU A 67 -2.05 2.09 4.74
C GLU A 67 -1.97 2.31 6.26
N SER A 68 -3.02 1.92 6.98
CA SER A 68 -3.07 2.06 8.44
C SER A 68 -2.04 1.16 9.12
N GLU A 69 -1.83 -0.07 8.62
CA GLU A 69 -0.80 -0.97 9.12
C GLU A 69 0.62 -0.45 8.87
N ILE A 70 0.87 0.08 7.66
CA ILE A 70 2.17 0.68 7.32
C ILE A 70 2.45 1.89 8.21
N GLU A 71 1.46 2.77 8.42
CA GLU A 71 1.57 3.94 9.29
C GLU A 71 1.86 3.55 10.74
N ALA A 72 1.14 2.57 11.28
CA ALA A 72 1.39 2.05 12.61
C ALA A 72 2.79 1.45 12.75
N GLY A 73 3.33 0.83 11.69
CA GLY A 73 4.66 0.24 11.67
C GLY A 73 5.82 1.25 11.59
N VAL A 74 5.57 2.50 11.20
CA VAL A 74 6.62 3.54 11.06
C VAL A 74 6.46 4.76 11.97
N THR A 75 5.33 4.87 12.66
CA THR A 75 5.08 5.89 13.68
C THR A 75 5.67 5.45 15.01
N PRO A 76 6.44 6.30 15.71
CA PRO A 76 6.90 5.98 17.07
C PRO A 76 5.69 5.83 18.01
N ARG A 77 5.71 4.76 18.81
CA ARG A 77 4.69 4.45 19.82
C ARG A 77 4.90 5.27 21.09
#